data_AF-A0A9X6AF99-F1
#
_entry.id   AF-A0A9X6AF99-F1
#
_cell.length_a   1.000
_cell.length_b   1.000
_cell.length_c   1.000
_cell.angle_alpha   90.00
_cell.angle_beta   90.00
_cell.angle_gamma   90.00
#
_symmetry.space_group_name_H-M   'P 1'
#
loop_
_entity.id
_entity.type
_entity.pdbx_description
1 polymer ?
#
loop_
_entity_poly.entity_id
_entity_poly.type
_entity_poly.pdbx_seq_one_letter_code
_entity_poly.pdbx_strand_id
1 'polypeptide(L)' 'MSDTPPQNPDFDSMTRDIAEVPAVEVLVTVAVNLMSAAAVKLGLTEEGDKYKDLDEARKLIHALA' A
#
# COMPACT_ATOMS: atom_id res chain seq x y z
N MET A 1 -0.03 27.34 -32.37
CA MET A 1 0.21 26.73 -31.06
C MET A 1 -0.87 25.69 -30.89
N SER A 2 -0.50 24.41 -30.89
CA SER A 2 -1.46 23.29 -30.81
C SER A 2 -1.64 22.94 -29.34
N ASP A 3 -2.83 23.23 -28.79
CA ASP A 3 -3.23 22.76 -27.47
C ASP A 3 -3.58 21.27 -27.55
N THR A 4 -2.69 20.43 -27.05
CA THR A 4 -2.96 19.00 -26.84
C THR A 4 -3.81 18.87 -25.56
N PRO A 5 -4.96 18.16 -25.58
CA PRO A 5 -5.75 17.94 -24.37
C PRO A 5 -4.93 17.15 -23.34
N PRO A 6 -5.16 17.34 -22.03
CA PRO A 6 -4.48 16.54 -21.02
C PRO A 6 -4.81 15.06 -21.23
N GLN A 7 -3.79 14.24 -21.50
CA GLN A 7 -3.94 12.79 -21.46
C GLN A 7 -4.24 12.41 -20.01
N ASN A 8 -5.49 12.04 -19.72
CA ASN A 8 -5.79 11.28 -18.52
C ASN A 8 -4.90 10.03 -18.56
N PRO A 9 -4.14 9.72 -17.50
CA PRO A 9 -3.41 8.45 -17.44
C PRO A 9 -4.44 7.34 -17.58
N ASP A 10 -4.24 6.49 -18.58
CA ASP A 10 -5.13 5.40 -18.91
C ASP A 10 -4.97 4.34 -17.81
N PHE A 11 -5.75 4.47 -16.73
CA PHE A 11 -5.66 3.64 -15.52
C PHE A 11 -5.83 2.14 -15.85
N ASP A 12 -6.58 1.83 -16.90
CA ASP A 12 -6.74 0.47 -17.41
C ASP A 12 -5.44 -0.10 -17.99
N SER A 13 -4.56 0.73 -18.57
CA SER A 13 -3.26 0.30 -19.09
C SER A 13 -2.20 0.06 -18.00
N MET A 14 -2.37 0.67 -16.82
CA MET A 14 -1.45 0.55 -15.68
C MET A 14 -1.86 -0.56 -14.71
N THR A 15 -3.08 -1.07 -14.82
CA THR A 15 -3.59 -2.14 -13.97
C THR A 15 -3.28 -3.47 -14.66
N ARG A 16 -2.25 -4.21 -14.21
CA ARG A 16 -2.15 -5.64 -14.59
C ARG A 16 -3.45 -6.32 -14.20
N ASP A 17 -3.99 -7.17 -15.08
CA ASP A 17 -5.14 -8.00 -14.72
C ASP A 17 -4.76 -8.86 -13.51
N ILE A 18 -5.40 -8.56 -12.38
CA ILE A 18 -5.08 -9.24 -11.11
C ILE A 18 -5.44 -10.73 -11.17
N ALA A 19 -6.31 -11.13 -12.11
CA ALA A 19 -6.61 -12.54 -12.36
C ALA A 19 -5.40 -13.31 -12.92
N GLU A 20 -4.44 -12.63 -13.56
CA GLU A 20 -3.24 -13.23 -14.12
C GLU A 20 -2.06 -13.28 -13.12
N VAL A 21 -2.18 -12.59 -11.98
CA VAL A 21 -1.12 -12.52 -10.96
C VAL A 21 -1.28 -13.70 -9.98
N PRO A 22 -0.22 -14.48 -9.72
CA PRO A 22 -0.27 -15.54 -8.72
C PRO A 22 -0.66 -14.99 -7.35
N ALA A 23 -1.60 -15.65 -6.67
CA ALA A 23 -2.07 -15.23 -5.36
C ALA A 23 -0.93 -15.05 -4.34
N VAL A 24 0.11 -15.87 -4.42
CA VAL A 24 1.30 -15.77 -3.55
C VAL A 24 2.04 -14.43 -3.71
N GLU A 25 2.13 -13.90 -4.93
CA GLU A 25 2.80 -12.62 -5.20
C GLU A 25 2.02 -11.46 -4.61
N VAL A 26 0.68 -11.50 -4.75
CA VAL A 26 -0.23 -10.52 -4.15
C VAL A 26 -0.12 -10.57 -2.62
N LEU A 27 -0.19 -11.78 -2.04
CA LEU A 27 -0.11 -11.96 -0.58
C LEU A 27 1.20 -11.44 -0.01
N VAL A 28 2.34 -11.79 -0.61
CA VAL A 28 3.65 -11.33 -0.12
C VAL A 28 3.79 -9.82 -0.24
N THR A 29 3.35 -9.24 -1.36
CA THR A 29 3.39 -7.78 -1.56
C THR A 29 2.54 -7.04 -0.54
N VAL A 30 1.30 -7.49 -0.36
CA VAL A 30 0.37 -6.88 0.61
C VAL A 30 0.90 -7.08 2.05
N ALA A 31 1.45 -8.24 2.38
CA ALA A 31 2.03 -8.50 3.70
C ALA A 31 3.17 -7.55 4.03
N VAL A 32 4.11 -7.31 3.09
CA VAL A 32 5.21 -6.36 3.28
C VAL A 32 4.68 -4.93 3.50
N ASN A 33 3.68 -4.51 2.74
CA ASN A 33 3.06 -3.19 2.90
C ASN A 33 2.34 -3.05 4.25
N LEU A 34 1.58 -4.07 4.66
CA LEU A 34 0.90 -4.07 5.96
C LEU A 34 1.88 -4.07 7.14
N MET A 35 2.97 -4.86 7.06
CA MET A 35 4.03 -4.85 8.07
C MET A 35 4.71 -3.48 8.16
N SER A 36 5.00 -2.85 7.03
CA SER A 36 5.61 -1.52 6.99
C SER A 36 4.67 -0.46 7.58
N ALA A 37 3.39 -0.51 7.23
CA ALA A 37 2.38 0.37 7.81
C ALA A 37 2.24 0.16 9.33
N ALA A 38 2.24 -1.09 9.79
CA ALA A 38 2.19 -1.42 11.21
C ALA A 38 3.43 -0.87 11.94
N ALA A 39 4.63 -1.00 11.38
CA ALA A 39 5.86 -0.45 11.95
C ALA A 39 5.80 1.08 12.09
N VAL A 40 5.24 1.78 11.10
CA VAL A 40 4.97 3.23 11.18
C VAL A 40 4.01 3.55 12.32
N LYS A 41 2.90 2.82 12.42
CA LYS A 41 1.89 3.02 13.48
C LYS A 41 2.37 2.62 14.87
N LEU A 42 3.37 1.76 14.98
CA LEU A 42 4.07 1.48 16.24
C LEU A 42 5.05 2.60 16.65
N GLY A 43 5.32 3.55 15.75
CA GLY A 43 6.26 4.65 15.98
C GLY A 43 7.72 4.23 15.85
N LEU A 44 8.02 3.23 15.02
CA LEU A 44 9.39 2.71 14.83
C LEU A 44 10.21 3.51 13.80
N THR A 45 9.66 4.59 13.25
CA THR A 45 10.32 5.46 12.28
C THR A 45 10.92 6.71 12.94
N GLU A 46 11.72 7.48 12.21
CA GLU A 46 12.35 8.72 12.71
C GLU A 46 11.34 9.77 13.18
N GLU A 47 10.16 9.83 12.56
CA GLU A 47 9.02 10.66 12.99
C GLU A 47 8.01 9.85 13.84
N GLY A 48 8.47 8.85 14.59
CA GLY A 48 7.62 7.82 15.21
C GLY A 48 6.46 8.36 16.04
N ASP A 49 6.69 9.38 16.86
CA ASP A 49 5.66 9.98 17.73
C ASP A 49 4.52 10.65 16.95
N LYS A 50 4.79 11.15 15.73
CA LYS A 50 3.79 11.81 14.88
C LYS A 50 2.79 10.84 14.27
N TYR A 51 3.22 9.60 14.00
CA TYR A 51 2.40 8.59 13.33
C TYR A 51 1.96 7.44 14.23
N LYS A 52 2.36 7.46 15.51
CA LYS A 52 2.06 6.43 16.49
C LYS A 52 0.56 6.32 16.75
N ASP A 53 0.01 5.15 16.43
CA ASP A 53 -1.36 4.75 16.71
C ASP A 53 -1.39 3.25 17.00
N LEU A 54 -1.47 2.89 18.28
CA LEU A 54 -1.42 1.48 18.71
C LEU A 54 -2.70 0.72 18.40
N ASP A 55 -3.83 1.41 18.24
CA ASP A 55 -5.08 0.75 17.85
C ASP A 55 -5.02 0.36 16.38
N GLU A 56 -4.57 1.27 15.52
CA GLU A 56 -4.41 1.00 14.10
C GLU A 56 -3.31 -0.03 13.83
N ALA A 57 -2.18 0.05 14.55
CA ALA A 57 -1.14 -0.98 14.46
C ALA A 57 -1.68 -2.38 14.78
N ARG A 58 -2.55 -2.52 15.79
CA ARG A 58 -3.15 -3.80 16.15
C ARG A 58 -4.03 -4.36 15.04
N LYS A 59 -4.84 -3.51 14.39
CA LYS A 59 -5.70 -3.92 13.26
C LYS A 59 -4.86 -4.43 12.08
N LEU A 60 -3.78 -3.71 11.75
CA LEU A 60 -2.87 -4.09 10.66
C LEU A 60 -2.19 -5.44 10.94
N ILE A 61 -1.80 -5.69 12.20
CA ILE A 61 -1.21 -6.98 12.61
C ILE A 61 -2.24 -8.12 12.56
N HIS A 62 -3.47 -7.90 13.04
CA HIS A 62 -4.53 -8.91 12.94
C HIS A 62 -4.99 -9.20 11.51
N ALA A 63 -4.88 -8.24 10.60
CA ALA A 63 -5.13 -8.51 9.19
C ALA A 63 -4.10 -9.46 8.57
N LEU A 64 -2.91 -9.57 9.18
CA LEU A 64 -1.82 -10.43 8.73
C LEU A 64 -1.82 -11.82 9.39
N ALA A 65 -2.31 -11.95 10.63
CA ALA A 65 -2.12 -13.12 11.50
C ALA A 65 -3.44 -13.74 11.99
#